data_AF-A0A7V9SW03-F1
#
_entry.id   AF-A0A7V9SW03-F1
#
_cell.length_a   1.000
_cell.length_b   1.000
_cell.length_c   1.000
_cell.angle_alpha   90.00
_cell.angle_beta   90.00
_cell.angle_gamma   90.00
#
_symmetry.space_group_name_H-M   'P 1'
#
loop_
_entity.id
_entity.type
_entity.pdbx_description
1 polymer ?
#
loop_
_entity_poly.entity_id
_entity_poly.type
_entity_poly.pdbx_seq_one_letter_code
_entity_poly.pdbx_strand_id
1 'polypeptide(L)'
;MSESISPAEAWARAQRGEGRLLDLRTHAERRHYGAPPGAEAVSLARHAAAPEGPDAIYLCQHAVRSKLTLRNGAVDVAGGFVAWKRAGLPVEPVT
;
A
#
# COMPACT_ATOMS: atom_id res chain seq x y z
N MET A 1 17.06 7.29 2.13
CA MET A 1 16.65 6.14 2.94
C MET A 1 15.26 5.74 2.47
N SER A 2 15.05 4.48 2.10
CA SER A 2 13.73 3.95 1.76
C SER A 2 13.01 3.61 3.07
N GLU A 3 11.86 4.26 3.31
CA GLU A 3 11.18 4.18 4.60
C GLU A 3 9.92 3.32 4.51
N SER A 4 9.78 2.41 5.48
CA SER A 4 8.53 1.70 5.74
C SER A 4 7.84 2.31 6.94
N ILE A 5 6.61 2.74 6.75
CA ILE A 5 5.79 3.28 7.83
C ILE A 5 4.84 2.22 8.38
N SER A 6 4.39 2.40 9.62
CA SER A 6 3.45 1.45 10.23
C SER A 6 2.09 1.45 9.49
N PRO A 7 1.30 0.36 9.56
CA PRO A 7 -0.05 0.36 9.00
C PRO A 7 -0.94 1.48 9.56
N ALA A 8 -0.86 1.74 10.87
CA ALA A 8 -1.66 2.79 11.52
C ALA A 8 -1.29 4.19 11.01
N GLU A 9 0.00 4.44 10.79
CA GLU A 9 0.45 5.70 10.22
C GLU A 9 0.02 5.84 8.75
N ALA A 10 0.17 4.79 7.95
CA ALA A 10 -0.28 4.76 6.57
C ALA A 10 -1.78 5.08 6.46
N TRP A 11 -2.59 4.47 7.33
CA TRP A 11 -4.02 4.75 7.41
C TRP A 11 -4.31 6.20 7.83
N ALA A 12 -3.60 6.70 8.84
CA ALA A 12 -3.79 8.06 9.32
C ALA A 12 -3.45 9.11 8.24
N ARG A 13 -2.37 8.92 7.48
CA ARG A 13 -2.01 9.80 6.36
C ARG A 13 -3.07 9.76 5.24
N ALA A 14 -3.56 8.57 4.90
CA ALA A 14 -4.62 8.41 3.90
C ALA A 14 -5.92 9.13 4.30
N GLN A 15 -6.34 8.98 5.56
CA GLN A 15 -7.55 9.63 6.07
C GLN A 15 -7.46 11.16 6.11
N ARG A 16 -6.24 11.71 6.26
CA ARG A 16 -6.00 13.17 6.21
C ARG A 16 -5.79 13.70 4.79
N GLY A 17 -5.78 12.84 3.77
CA GLY A 17 -5.44 13.23 2.40
C GLY A 17 -3.96 13.58 2.20
N GLU A 18 -3.09 13.19 3.14
CA GLU A 18 -1.64 13.45 3.12
C GLU A 18 -0.86 12.32 2.42
N GLY A 19 -1.55 11.26 2.00
CA GLY A 19 -0.94 10.18 1.22
C GLY A 19 -1.97 9.30 0.53
N ARG A 20 -1.57 8.69 -0.57
CA ARG A 20 -2.39 7.81 -1.41
C ARG A 20 -1.96 6.37 -1.20
N LEU A 21 -2.90 5.51 -0.81
CA LEU A 21 -2.65 4.08 -0.67
C LEU A 21 -2.70 3.42 -2.05
N LEU A 22 -1.55 2.99 -2.55
CA LEU A 22 -1.40 2.33 -3.85
C LEU A 22 -1.21 0.82 -3.65
N ASP A 23 -2.25 0.04 -3.93
CA ASP A 23 -2.27 -1.41 -3.73
C ASP A 23 -1.72 -2.17 -4.95
N LEU A 24 -0.49 -2.66 -4.81
CA LEU A 24 0.26 -3.46 -5.79
C LEU A 24 -0.13 -4.94 -5.78
N ARG A 25 -1.04 -5.38 -4.89
CA ARG A 25 -1.51 -6.77 -4.89
C ARG A 25 -2.25 -7.08 -6.18
N THR A 26 -2.25 -8.35 -6.54
CA THR A 26 -3.03 -8.83 -7.68
C THR A 26 -4.52 -8.69 -7.40
N HIS A 27 -5.31 -8.67 -8.47
CA HIS A 27 -6.76 -8.67 -8.35
C HIS A 27 -7.29 -9.88 -7.57
N ALA A 28 -6.70 -11.07 -7.75
CA ALA A 28 -7.07 -12.27 -7.00
C ALA A 28 -6.82 -12.12 -5.49
N GLU A 29 -5.68 -11.57 -5.10
CA GLU A 29 -5.37 -11.28 -3.68
C GLU A 29 -6.38 -10.28 -3.08
N ARG A 30 -6.69 -9.21 -3.81
CA ARG A 30 -7.67 -8.20 -3.37
C ARG A 30 -9.09 -8.77 -3.26
N ARG A 31 -9.53 -9.58 -4.22
CA ARG A 31 -10.85 -10.23 -4.15
C ARG A 31 -10.96 -11.21 -3.00
N HIS A 32 -9.89 -11.97 -2.74
CA HIS A 32 -9.91 -12.98 -1.70
C HIS A 32 -9.81 -12.36 -0.29
N TYR A 33 -9.03 -11.30 -0.11
CA TYR A 33 -8.76 -10.74 1.21
C TYR A 33 -9.37 -9.35 1.48
N GLY A 34 -10.01 -8.73 0.49
CA GLY A 34 -10.39 -7.31 0.53
C GLY A 34 -9.20 -6.37 0.35
N ALA A 35 -9.45 -5.07 0.41
CA ALA A 35 -8.46 -4.00 0.33
C ALA A 35 -8.75 -2.88 1.35
N PRO A 36 -7.76 -2.06 1.74
CA PRO A 36 -8.04 -0.87 2.53
C PRO A 36 -9.03 0.06 1.83
N PRO A 37 -9.96 0.70 2.55
CA PRO A 37 -10.87 1.68 1.98
C PRO A 37 -10.11 2.77 1.23
N GLY A 38 -10.58 3.11 0.03
CA GLY A 38 -9.97 4.15 -0.81
C GLY A 38 -8.60 3.80 -1.40
N ALA A 39 -8.09 2.58 -1.20
CA ALA A 39 -6.83 2.16 -1.83
C ALA A 39 -6.98 2.01 -3.35
N GLU A 40 -6.04 2.59 -4.10
CA GLU A 40 -6.00 2.53 -5.56
C GLU A 40 -5.33 1.24 -6.01
N ALA A 41 -6.04 0.43 -6.80
CA ALA A 41 -5.49 -0.75 -7.44
C ALA A 41 -4.49 -0.35 -8.55
N VAL A 42 -3.20 -0.64 -8.38
CA VAL A 42 -2.16 -0.23 -9.32
C VAL A 42 -1.32 -1.40 -9.85
N SER A 43 -0.67 -1.19 -11.00
CA SER A 43 0.20 -2.19 -11.62
C SER A 43 1.59 -2.22 -10.98
N LEU A 44 2.00 -3.38 -10.44
CA LEU A 44 3.35 -3.56 -9.94
C LEU A 44 4.41 -3.27 -10.99
N ALA A 45 4.27 -3.77 -12.21
CA ALA A 45 5.28 -3.59 -13.25
C ALA A 45 5.47 -2.10 -13.61
N ARG A 46 4.37 -1.36 -13.77
CA ARG A 46 4.41 0.09 -14.06
C ARG A 46 5.10 0.83 -12.92
N HIS A 47 4.63 0.63 -11.69
CA HIS A 47 5.15 1.40 -10.56
C HIS A 47 6.53 0.92 -10.12
N ALA A 48 6.94 -0.33 -10.38
CA ALA A 48 8.32 -0.75 -10.19
C ALA A 48 9.27 -0.10 -11.21
N ALA A 49 8.79 0.25 -12.42
CA ALA A 49 9.57 0.95 -13.45
C ALA A 49 9.58 2.48 -13.26
N ALA A 50 8.46 3.06 -12.84
CA ALA A 50 8.29 4.47 -12.56
C ALA A 50 7.38 4.68 -11.32
N PRO A 51 7.94 4.67 -10.10
CA PRO A 51 7.21 4.94 -8.88
C PRO A 51 6.76 6.40 -8.80
N GLU A 52 5.65 6.57 -8.12
CA GLU A 52 5.07 7.87 -7.78
C GLU A 52 5.95 8.61 -6.75
N GLY A 53 5.53 9.83 -6.41
CA GLY A 53 6.27 10.75 -5.56
C GLY A 53 6.04 10.59 -4.05
N PRO A 54 6.34 11.64 -3.26
CA PRO A 54 6.32 11.62 -1.80
C PRO A 54 4.96 11.34 -1.15
N ASP A 55 3.86 11.53 -1.89
CA ASP A 55 2.50 11.23 -1.45
C ASP A 55 2.13 9.75 -1.60
N ALA A 56 2.97 8.94 -2.25
CA ALA A 56 2.67 7.54 -2.52
C ALA A 56 3.01 6.62 -1.34
N ILE A 57 2.01 5.87 -0.89
CA ILE A 57 2.11 4.83 0.12
C ILE A 57 1.80 3.48 -0.53
N TYR A 58 2.85 2.72 -0.84
CA TYR A 58 2.70 1.44 -1.51
C TYR A 58 2.32 0.32 -0.55
N LEU A 59 1.38 -0.51 -0.99
CA LEU A 59 0.93 -1.68 -0.26
C LEU A 59 1.08 -2.92 -1.13
N CYS A 60 1.71 -3.96 -0.61
CA CYS A 60 1.63 -5.30 -1.17
C CYS A 60 1.34 -6.31 -0.06
N GLN A 61 1.25 -7.61 -0.36
CA GLN A 61 0.83 -8.60 0.64
C GLN A 61 1.73 -8.65 1.89
N HIS A 62 3.06 -8.61 1.72
CA HIS A 62 4.05 -8.83 2.78
C HIS A 62 5.17 -7.78 2.83
N ALA A 63 4.99 -6.62 2.18
CA ALA A 63 6.03 -5.59 2.00
C ALA A 63 7.30 -6.03 1.23
N VAL A 64 7.22 -7.08 0.40
CA VAL A 64 8.36 -7.54 -0.44
C VAL A 64 8.36 -6.83 -1.80
N ARG A 65 7.22 -6.87 -2.51
CA ARG A 65 7.07 -6.27 -3.85
C ARG A 65 7.15 -4.74 -3.83
N SER A 66 6.60 -4.12 -2.77
CA SER A 66 6.61 -2.67 -2.57
C SER A 66 8.00 -2.10 -2.36
N LYS A 67 9.02 -2.91 -2.03
CA LYS A 67 10.40 -2.41 -1.95
C LYS A 67 10.93 -1.89 -3.28
N LEU A 68 10.42 -2.43 -4.39
CA LEU A 68 10.81 -2.03 -5.74
C LEU A 68 10.35 -0.60 -6.08
N THR A 69 9.47 0.00 -5.27
CA THR A 69 8.88 1.31 -5.52
C THR A 69 9.41 2.41 -4.60
N LEU A 70 10.32 2.12 -3.67
CA LEU A 70 10.82 3.06 -2.65
C LEU A 70 11.89 4.02 -3.16
N ARG A 71 11.51 4.85 -4.13
CA ARG A 71 12.28 5.98 -4.67
C ARG A 71 11.36 7.18 -4.80
N ASN A 72 11.91 8.34 -5.16
CA ASN A 72 11.16 9.60 -5.32
C ASN A 72 10.42 10.07 -4.05
N GLY A 73 10.83 9.60 -2.87
CA GLY A 73 10.18 9.93 -1.59
C GLY A 73 8.99 9.04 -1.24
N ALA A 74 8.63 8.07 -2.08
CA ALA A 74 7.57 7.11 -1.76
C ALA A 74 7.95 6.20 -0.59
N VAL A 75 6.92 5.78 0.15
CA VAL A 75 7.04 4.87 1.29
C VAL A 75 6.22 3.60 1.04
N ASP A 76 6.44 2.56 1.84
CA ASP A 76 5.55 1.41 1.87
C ASP A 76 5.03 1.08 3.28
N VAL A 77 3.99 0.26 3.32
CA VAL A 77 3.44 -0.23 4.58
C VAL A 77 4.28 -1.37 5.12
N ALA A 78 4.90 -1.17 6.28
CA ALA A 78 5.68 -2.18 6.98
C ALA A 78 4.86 -3.47 7.20
N GLY A 79 5.39 -4.60 6.75
CA GLY A 79 4.71 -5.91 6.83
C GLY A 79 3.50 -6.08 5.88
N GLY A 80 3.20 -5.07 5.06
CA GLY A 80 2.20 -5.14 4.00
C GLY A 80 0.77 -5.33 4.52
N PHE A 81 -0.08 -5.85 3.64
CA PHE A 81 -1.51 -6.07 3.94
C PHE A 81 -1.74 -7.09 5.06
N VAL A 82 -0.81 -8.03 5.26
CA VAL A 82 -0.88 -8.93 6.43
C VAL A 82 -0.76 -8.16 7.74
N ALA A 83 0.19 -7.22 7.84
CA ALA A 83 0.33 -6.36 9.01
C ALA A 83 -0.85 -5.39 9.17
N TRP A 84 -1.39 -4.88 8.07
CA TRP A 84 -2.63 -4.08 8.05
C TRP A 84 -3.78 -4.80 8.76
N LYS A 85 -4.06 -6.05 8.37
CA LYS A 85 -5.11 -6.86 9.00
C LYS A 85 -4.81 -7.17 10.46
N ARG A 86 -3.56 -7.48 10.80
CA ARG A 86 -3.15 -7.74 12.19
C ARG A 86 -3.32 -6.51 13.09
N ALA A 87 -3.18 -5.32 12.53
CA ALA A 87 -3.43 -4.05 13.23
C ALA A 87 -4.93 -3.75 13.40
N GLY A 88 -5.84 -4.60 12.90
CA GLY A 88 -7.28 -4.40 13.02
C GLY A 88 -7.81 -3.24 12.16
N LEU A 89 -7.05 -2.82 11.15
CA LEU A 89 -7.43 -1.69 10.31
C LEU A 89 -8.55 -2.07 9.32
N PRO A 90 -9.36 -1.09 8.87
CA PRO A 90 -10.50 -1.34 7.99
C PRO A 90 -10.12 -2.05 6.69
N VAL A 91 -11.00 -2.92 6.21
CA VAL A 91 -10.87 -3.65 4.95
C VAL A 91 -12.25 -3.72 4.29
N GLU A 92 -12.31 -3.41 3.00
CA GLU A 92 -13.51 -3.49 2.17
C GLU A 92 -13.41 -4.65 1.18
N PRO A 93 -14.55 -5.32 0.86
CA PRO A 93 -14.61 -6.27 -0.23
C PRO A 93 -14.27 -5.61 -1.57
N VAL A 94 -13.55 -6.34 -2.43
CA VAL A 94 -13.30 -5.92 -3.82
C VAL A 94 -14.15 -6.79 -4.75
N THR A 95 -15.05 -6.17 -5.49
CA THR A 95 -15.92 -6.80 -6.51
C THR A 95 -15.20 -6.99 -7.82
#